data_AF-W1YUY2-F1
#
_entry.id   AF-W1YUY2-F1
#
_cell.length_a   1.000
_cell.length_b   1.000
_cell.length_c   1.000
_cell.angle_alpha   90.00
_cell.angle_beta   90.00
_cell.angle_gamma   90.00
#
_symmetry.space_group_name_H-M   'P 1'
#
loop_
_entity.id
_entity.type
_entity.pdbx_description
1 polymer ?
#
loop_
_entity_poly.entity_id
_entity_poly.type
_entity_poly.pdbx_seq_one_letter_code
_entity_poly.pdbx_strand_id
1 'polypeptide(L)'
;DVMEIIDKEKPAGVIAQFGGQTAINLAGPLAKRGVKILGTSVDSIDMAEDRERFDELLAKLGIPRPVGALVTSDEEAQAAA
;
A
#
# COMPACT_ATOMS: atom_id res chain seq x y z
N ASP A 1 -13.79 7.07 17.01
CA ASP A 1 -12.91 6.71 15.87
C ASP A 1 -13.35 5.44 15.17
N VAL A 2 -12.75 5.09 14.03
CA VAL A 2 -13.16 3.96 13.17
C VAL A 2 -13.24 2.63 13.95
N MET A 3 -12.32 2.39 14.89
CA MET A 3 -12.33 1.18 15.72
C MET A 3 -13.54 1.09 16.65
N GLU A 4 -13.95 2.19 17.27
CA GLU A 4 -15.14 2.21 18.15
C GLU A 4 -16.41 1.80 17.39
N ILE A 5 -16.51 2.20 16.12
CA ILE A 5 -17.63 1.81 15.26
C ILE A 5 -17.53 0.33 14.91
N ILE A 6 -16.33 -0.17 14.58
CA ILE A 6 -16.13 -1.58 14.25
C ILE A 6 -16.44 -2.49 15.44
N ASP A 7 -16.00 -2.13 16.64
CA ASP A 7 -16.22 -2.91 17.85
C ASP A 7 -17.71 -2.99 18.23
N LYS A 8 -18.44 -1.90 17.97
CA LYS A 8 -19.88 -1.81 18.20
C LYS A 8 -20.71 -2.55 17.13
N GLU A 9 -20.45 -2.26 15.87
CA GLU A 9 -21.28 -2.72 14.74
C GLU A 9 -20.88 -4.11 14.23
N LYS A 10 -19.65 -4.57 14.53
CA LYS A 10 -19.09 -5.88 14.15
C LYS A 10 -19.34 -6.22 12.66
N PRO A 11 -18.91 -5.34 11.74
CA PRO A 11 -19.17 -5.55 10.32
C PRO A 11 -18.43 -6.79 9.81
N ALA A 12 -18.97 -7.39 8.75
CA ALA A 12 -18.30 -8.51 8.06
C ALA A 12 -16.93 -8.12 7.46
N GLY A 13 -16.71 -6.82 7.23
CA GLY A 13 -15.45 -6.25 6.81
C GLY A 13 -15.58 -4.78 6.45
N VAL A 14 -14.47 -4.16 6.07
CA VAL A 14 -14.35 -2.73 5.78
C VAL A 14 -13.82 -2.52 4.37
N ILE A 15 -14.40 -1.58 3.63
CA ILE A 15 -13.91 -1.12 2.33
C ILE A 15 -13.17 0.20 2.55
N ALA A 16 -11.89 0.26 2.20
CA ALA A 16 -11.01 1.40 2.43
C ALA A 16 -10.58 2.13 1.14
N GLN A 17 -10.90 1.56 -0.04
CA GLN A 17 -10.38 1.99 -1.34
C GLN A 17 -11.10 3.21 -1.94
N PHE A 18 -12.30 3.54 -1.45
CA PHE A 18 -13.12 4.62 -2.02
C PHE A 18 -12.96 5.97 -1.31
N GLY A 19 -12.23 6.04 -0.20
CA GLY A 19 -12.07 7.26 0.60
C GLY A 19 -10.79 8.07 0.31
N GLY A 20 -10.10 7.78 -0.79
CA GLY A 20 -8.80 8.40 -1.12
C GLY A 20 -7.69 8.01 -0.14
N GLN A 21 -6.60 8.80 -0.12
CA GLN A 21 -5.40 8.45 0.65
C GLN A 21 -5.66 8.30 2.15
N THR A 22 -6.57 9.11 2.72
CA THR A 22 -6.92 9.03 4.14
C THR A 22 -7.48 7.66 4.50
N ALA A 23 -8.38 7.11 3.68
CA ALA A 23 -8.95 5.79 3.93
C ALA A 23 -7.96 4.67 3.61
N ILE A 24 -7.17 4.81 2.54
CA ILE A 24 -6.13 3.85 2.15
C ILE A 24 -5.10 3.69 3.28
N ASN A 25 -4.62 4.80 3.86
CA ASN A 25 -3.65 4.78 4.96
C ASN A 25 -4.19 4.08 6.23
N LEU A 26 -5.50 3.93 6.38
CA LEU A 26 -6.12 3.20 7.49
C LEU A 26 -6.20 1.69 7.25
N ALA A 27 -6.15 1.23 6.01
CA ALA A 27 -6.34 -0.19 5.67
C ALA A 27 -5.32 -1.10 6.37
N GLY A 28 -4.05 -0.73 6.35
CA GLY A 28 -2.96 -1.47 7.02
C GLY A 28 -3.12 -1.53 8.54
N PRO A 29 -3.24 -0.39 9.25
CA PRO A 29 -3.49 -0.36 10.69
C PRO A 29 -4.74 -1.13 11.12
N LEU A 30 -5.83 -1.05 10.36
CA LEU A 30 -7.07 -1.79 10.65
C LEU A 30 -6.85 -3.31 10.48
N ALA A 31 -6.20 -3.74 9.40
CA ALA A 31 -5.88 -5.15 9.18
C ALA A 31 -4.97 -5.72 10.27
N LYS A 32 -3.96 -4.95 10.73
CA LYS A 32 -3.08 -5.33 11.86
C LYS A 32 -3.86 -5.52 13.17
N ARG A 33 -5.02 -4.88 13.32
CA ARG A 33 -5.93 -5.04 14.46
C ARG A 33 -6.98 -6.15 14.25
N GLY A 34 -6.86 -6.95 13.19
CA GLY A 34 -7.77 -8.07 12.91
C GLY A 34 -9.03 -7.68 12.14
N VAL A 35 -9.14 -6.43 11.67
CA VAL A 35 -10.27 -5.99 10.85
C VAL A 35 -10.12 -6.57 9.44
N LYS A 36 -11.16 -7.26 8.95
CA LYS A 36 -11.17 -7.78 7.59
C LYS A 36 -11.35 -6.64 6.58
N ILE A 37 -10.32 -6.35 5.79
CA ILE A 37 -10.43 -5.43 4.65
C ILE A 37 -11.00 -6.20 3.45
N LEU A 38 -12.01 -5.63 2.80
CA LEU A 38 -12.70 -6.20 1.65
C LEU A 38 -12.17 -5.57 0.35
N GLY A 39 -12.24 -6.32 -0.75
CA GLY A 39 -11.74 -5.89 -2.07
C GLY A 39 -10.25 -6.14 -2.24
N THR A 40 -9.52 -5.21 -2.87
CA THR A 40 -8.07 -5.28 -3.03
C THR A 40 -7.39 -5.46 -1.67
N SER A 41 -6.49 -6.43 -1.58
CA SER A 41 -5.79 -6.74 -0.33
C SER A 41 -4.88 -5.59 0.10
N VAL A 42 -4.66 -5.46 1.41
CA VAL A 42 -3.72 -4.46 1.97
C VAL A 42 -2.32 -4.63 1.35
N ASP A 43 -1.87 -5.86 1.16
CA ASP A 43 -0.56 -6.14 0.55
C ASP A 43 -0.50 -5.70 -0.92
N SER A 44 -1.59 -5.88 -1.67
CA SER A 44 -1.65 -5.44 -3.07
C SER A 44 -1.70 -3.91 -3.19
N ILE A 45 -2.31 -3.23 -2.22
CA ILE A 45 -2.26 -1.77 -2.13
C ILE A 45 -0.82 -1.33 -1.83
N ASP A 46 -0.20 -1.92 -0.82
CA ASP A 46 1.18 -1.62 -0.41
C ASP A 46 2.19 -1.90 -1.54
N MET A 47 2.05 -3.02 -2.26
CA MET A 47 2.85 -3.35 -3.44
C MET A 47 2.75 -2.31 -4.56
N ALA A 48 1.60 -1.63 -4.69
CA ALA A 48 1.40 -0.63 -5.72
C ALA A 48 1.90 0.77 -5.29
N GLU A 49 1.90 1.08 -3.99
CA GLU A 49 2.40 2.34 -3.44
C GLU A 49 3.92 2.30 -3.17
N ASP A 50 4.46 1.14 -2.82
CA ASP A 50 5.88 0.92 -2.63
C ASP A 50 6.60 0.88 -3.98
N ARG A 51 7.57 1.78 -4.16
CA ARG A 51 8.23 1.98 -5.43
C ARG A 51 9.08 0.78 -5.84
N GLU A 52 9.76 0.12 -4.91
CA GLU A 52 10.62 -1.02 -5.20
C GLU A 52 9.78 -2.25 -5.54
N ARG A 53 8.74 -2.54 -4.73
CA ARG A 53 7.82 -3.66 -4.99
C ARG A 53 7.05 -3.48 -6.30
N PHE A 54 6.62 -2.25 -6.59
CA PHE A 54 5.95 -1.95 -7.85
C PHE A 54 6.90 -2.12 -9.03
N ASP A 55 8.14 -1.65 -8.89
CA ASP A 55 9.19 -1.82 -9.87
C ASP A 55 9.42 -3.33 -10.14
N GLU A 56 9.69 -4.14 -9.13
CA GLU A 56 9.82 -5.61 -9.26
C GLU A 56 8.63 -6.26 -9.98
N LEU A 57 7.40 -5.82 -9.68
CA LEU A 57 6.20 -6.30 -10.35
C LEU A 57 6.21 -5.99 -11.85
N LEU A 58 6.56 -4.76 -12.24
CA LEU A 58 6.67 -4.38 -13.65
C LEU A 58 7.74 -5.20 -14.37
N ALA A 59 8.89 -5.42 -13.74
CA ALA A 59 9.97 -6.25 -14.29
C ALA A 59 9.50 -7.70 -14.49
N LYS A 60 8.82 -8.28 -13.49
CA LYS A 60 8.26 -9.63 -13.56
C LYS A 60 7.23 -9.79 -14.68
N LEU A 61 6.44 -8.75 -14.95
CA LEU A 61 5.43 -8.74 -16.01
C LEU A 61 5.97 -8.35 -17.38
N GLY A 62 7.25 -7.97 -17.48
CA GLY A 62 7.86 -7.50 -18.72
C GLY A 62 7.27 -6.17 -19.21
N ILE A 63 6.74 -5.34 -18.30
CA ILE A 63 6.16 -4.04 -18.64
C ILE A 63 7.30 -3.01 -18.71
N PRO A 64 7.49 -2.30 -19.83
CA PRO A 64 8.52 -1.27 -19.95
C PRO A 64 8.31 -0.14 -18.94
N ARG A 65 9.41 0.36 -18.39
CA ARG A 65 9.44 1.47 -17.44
C ARG A 65 10.67 2.35 -17.66
N PRO A 66 10.65 3.62 -17.26
CA PRO A 66 11.84 4.46 -17.26
C PRO A 66 12.96 3.81 -16.43
N VAL A 67 14.20 3.92 -16.90
CA VAL A 67 15.38 3.50 -16.13
C VAL A 67 15.54 4.48 -14.97
N GLY A 68 15.67 3.95 -13.76
CA GLY A 68 15.92 4.71 -12.54
C GLY A 68 16.26 3.79 -11.38
N ALA A 69 16.82 4.36 -10.33
CA ALA A 69 17.13 3.67 -9.08
C ALA A 69 16.37 4.33 -7.92
N LEU A 70 15.96 3.52 -6.94
CA LEU A 70 15.54 4.03 -5.64
C LEU A 70 16.81 4.33 -4.83
N VAL A 71 16.92 5.54 -4.30
CA VAL A 71 18.05 5.98 -3.49
C VAL A 71 17.55 6.51 -2.17
N THR A 72 18.27 6.23 -1.09
CA THR A 72 17.92 6.60 0.28
C THR A 72 18.95 7.52 0.93
N SER A 73 20.05 7.80 0.23
CA SER A 73 21.10 8.72 0.65
C SER A 73 21.57 9.61 -0.49
N ASP A 74 22.17 10.76 -0.15
CA ASP A 74 22.75 11.68 -1.14
C ASP A 74 23.92 11.02 -1.89
N GLU A 75 24.66 10.13 -1.22
CA GLU A 75 25.78 9.37 -1.79
C GLU A 75 25.27 8.37 -2.85
N GLU A 76 24.21 7.63 -2.55
CA GLU A 76 23.54 6.75 -3.52
C GLU A 76 22.97 7.55 -4.69
N ALA A 77 22.40 8.73 -4.42
CA ALA A 77 21.86 9.60 -5.45
C ALA A 77 22.94 10.09 -6.42
N GLN A 78 24.11 10.47 -5.92
CA GLN A 78 25.26 10.86 -6.75
C GLN A 78 25.82 9.69 -7.57
N ALA A 79 25.84 8.48 -7.00
CA ALA A 79 26.30 7.28 -7.71
C ALA A 79 25.31 6.81 -8.79
N ALA A 80 24.01 7.11 -8.63
CA ALA A 80 22.95 6.74 -9.57
C ALA A 80 22.70 7.76 -10.69
N ALA A 81 23.31 8.95 -10.61
CA ALA A 81 23.22 10.04 -11.60
C ALA A 81 24.14 9.80 -12.80
#